data_AF-A0A7X1X0G4-F1
#
_entry.id   AF-A0A7X1X0G4-F1
#
_cell.length_a   1.000
_cell.length_b   1.000
_cell.length_c   1.000
_cell.angle_alpha   90.00
_cell.angle_beta   90.00
_cell.angle_gamma   90.00
#
_symmetry.space_group_name_H-M   'P 1'
#
loop_
_entity.id
_entity.type
_entity.pdbx_description
1 polymer ?
#
loop_
_entity_poly.entity_id
_entity_poly.type
_entity_poly.pdbx_seq_one_letter_code
_entity_poly.pdbx_strand_id
1 'polypeptide(L)'
;MNTFALLLREAWVEVRAGLRSGIPLLVFLGLTGYLLMSLTNADYVQKMGASDIARNAPSLIYLMSCGCMFFLFFAWAWVFAQPALRDRKAQLEEVLLALPLSLPALLWGRFIGAALVGGLLASALIVGFLVSPVLGWLGWVPAASIGAPVWSALAFAWVALLLPVSTGIGALYYLLALRSRGLAAPFALATVLMLLWMFAAVVLKGGHINPLLAASLDPSLFTFAQAQVETWSAAQKSQSLLALTPGFWLNRALWCVLPLLVLAVVLARTTRQGLMGRRSGAVLAEPPMLRSRDVQLPGPLTASRWTHALWHEARWQVRQLFARRIWWVALGLLLVMGVLSGFVHGVWHARGPMVPRADLTLPLLSSALFLVIAFIIAALVGLVCRRDDVEGLGAMLQATPAPTWLRLFGRTACVLLATLTLALVPGIASLLISAIAAPDSLAPGFVLVYQALVFAPPLLELAALTVLLHALIRRSGLAYATSMLLTFFLVLNHELGLVSYPAYAMGIPAHVALSQLAGWAPWLPYLGTLAGWKLAGCAVMVGVAALVLPRGPERRRFADVRQPLPLGVLALGALSLLGSGVALHHHLVE
;
A
#
# COMPACT_ATOMS: atom_id res chain seq x y z
N MET A 1 -18.41 -29.35 24.33
CA MET A 1 -17.50 -28.25 24.70
C MET A 1 -18.34 -27.00 24.93
N ASN A 2 -18.19 -26.30 26.06
CA ASN A 2 -18.96 -25.07 26.33
C ASN A 2 -18.60 -23.99 25.28
N THR A 3 -19.56 -23.14 24.90
CA THR A 3 -19.42 -22.07 23.90
C THR A 3 -18.26 -21.13 24.22
N PHE A 4 -18.09 -20.80 25.50
CA PHE A 4 -16.97 -19.97 25.96
C PHE A 4 -15.60 -20.65 25.74
N ALA A 5 -15.50 -21.94 26.06
CA ALA A 5 -14.27 -22.70 25.85
C ALA A 5 -13.92 -22.83 24.36
N LEU A 6 -14.93 -22.98 23.50
CA LEU A 6 -14.74 -22.95 22.04
C LEU A 6 -14.21 -21.59 21.58
N LEU A 7 -14.85 -20.50 22.01
CA LEU A 7 -14.43 -19.14 21.65
C LEU A 7 -12.98 -18.86 22.04
N LEU A 8 -12.60 -19.20 23.27
CA LEU A 8 -11.23 -18.98 23.76
C LEU A 8 -10.21 -19.84 23.01
N ARG A 9 -10.56 -21.09 22.71
CA ARG A 9 -9.71 -22.00 21.94
C ARG A 9 -9.50 -21.49 20.52
N GLU A 10 -10.57 -21.07 19.84
CA GLU A 10 -10.48 -20.47 18.50
C GLU A 10 -9.66 -19.18 18.50
N ALA A 11 -9.86 -18.30 19.49
CA ALA A 11 -9.06 -17.08 19.64
C ALA A 11 -7.57 -17.40 19.79
N TRP A 12 -7.22 -18.39 20.62
CA TRP A 12 -5.84 -18.79 20.82
C TRP A 12 -5.21 -19.44 19.59
N VAL A 13 -5.97 -20.27 18.87
CA VAL A 13 -5.54 -20.85 17.59
C VAL A 13 -5.24 -19.75 16.58
N GLU A 14 -6.10 -18.74 16.49
CA GLU A 14 -5.88 -17.61 15.59
C GLU A 14 -4.69 -16.75 15.97
N VAL A 15 -4.47 -16.48 17.27
CA VAL A 15 -3.26 -15.79 17.73
C VAL A 15 -2.01 -16.56 17.32
N ARG A 16 -1.97 -17.87 17.61
CA ARG A 16 -0.83 -18.73 17.27
C ARG A 16 -0.58 -18.77 15.77
N ALA A 17 -1.64 -18.87 14.97
CA ALA A 17 -1.51 -18.92 13.52
C ALA A 17 -1.09 -17.57 12.92
N GLY A 18 -1.59 -16.46 13.46
CA GLY A 18 -1.17 -15.11 13.10
C GLY A 18 0.33 -14.92 13.34
N LEU A 19 0.80 -15.24 14.54
CA LEU A 19 2.22 -15.12 14.92
C LEU A 19 3.15 -16.02 14.11
N ARG A 20 2.73 -17.26 13.80
CA ARG A 20 3.52 -18.20 12.99
C ARG A 20 3.64 -17.83 11.52
N SER A 21 2.82 -16.90 11.02
CA SER A 21 2.89 -16.49 9.61
C SER A 21 4.14 -15.68 9.27
N GLY A 22 4.87 -15.15 10.26
CA GLY A 22 6.06 -14.30 10.09
C GLY A 22 5.76 -12.86 9.65
N ILE A 23 4.59 -12.63 9.03
CA ILE A 23 4.17 -11.31 8.52
C ILE A 23 4.00 -10.29 9.66
N PRO A 24 3.27 -10.58 10.76
CA PRO A 24 3.15 -9.63 11.87
C PRO A 24 4.51 -9.27 12.47
N LEU A 25 5.44 -10.22 12.58
CA LEU A 25 6.79 -9.96 13.09
C LEU A 25 7.56 -9.00 12.18
N LEU A 26 7.53 -9.23 10.86
CA LEU A 26 8.19 -8.35 9.90
C LEU A 26 7.62 -6.92 9.94
N VAL A 27 6.30 -6.78 9.98
CA VAL A 27 5.67 -5.46 10.07
C VAL A 27 5.95 -4.81 11.44
N PHE A 28 5.95 -5.59 12.52
CA PHE A 28 6.27 -5.10 13.86
C PHE A 28 7.68 -4.52 13.93
N LEU A 29 8.68 -5.28 13.45
CA LEU A 29 10.07 -4.82 13.40
C LEU A 29 10.24 -3.63 12.44
N GLY A 30 9.58 -3.67 11.28
CA GLY A 30 9.62 -2.57 10.30
C GLY A 30 9.05 -1.28 10.87
N LEU A 31 7.91 -1.33 11.57
CA LEU A 31 7.29 -0.15 12.17
C LEU A 31 8.07 0.37 13.39
N THR A 32 8.64 -0.53 14.18
CA THR A 32 9.55 -0.17 15.29
C THR A 32 10.80 0.54 14.75
N GLY A 33 11.45 -0.04 13.73
CA GLY A 33 12.63 0.54 13.08
C GLY A 33 12.32 1.87 12.39
N TYR A 34 11.15 2.00 11.78
CA TYR A 34 10.68 3.27 11.22
C TYR A 34 10.60 4.35 12.29
N LEU A 35 9.93 4.07 13.40
CA LEU A 35 9.80 5.03 14.48
C LEU A 35 11.17 5.48 14.97
N LEU A 36 12.09 4.53 15.20
CA LEU A 36 13.46 4.85 15.61
C LEU A 36 14.19 5.74 14.58
N MET A 37 14.05 5.45 13.28
CA MET A 37 14.66 6.27 12.22
C MET A 37 14.01 7.65 12.12
N SER A 38 12.69 7.77 12.26
CA SER A 38 12.01 9.06 12.32
C SER A 38 12.50 9.90 13.50
N LEU A 39 12.82 9.27 14.62
CA LEU A 39 13.38 9.94 15.80
C LEU A 39 14.85 10.33 15.65
N THR A 40 15.59 9.89 14.61
CA THR A 40 16.95 10.41 14.35
C THR A 40 16.93 11.66 13.49
N ASN A 41 15.95 11.78 12.58
CA ASN A 41 15.83 12.92 11.66
C ASN A 41 15.36 14.21 12.38
N ALA A 42 16.22 15.23 12.42
CA ALA A 42 15.95 16.49 13.11
C ALA A 42 14.82 17.30 12.44
N ASP A 43 14.81 17.40 11.11
CA ASP A 43 13.78 18.14 10.37
C ASP A 43 12.40 17.52 10.59
N TYR A 44 12.33 16.19 10.65
CA TYR A 44 11.08 15.47 10.90
C TYR A 44 10.54 15.77 12.31
N VAL A 45 11.40 15.71 13.32
CA VAL A 45 11.06 16.06 14.71
C VAL A 45 10.66 17.54 14.82
N GLN A 46 11.35 18.44 14.11
CA GLN A 46 11.01 19.86 14.07
C GLN A 46 9.65 20.12 13.42
N LYS A 47 9.33 19.46 12.30
CA LYS A 47 8.01 19.54 11.63
C LYS A 47 6.87 19.09 12.54
N MET A 48 7.14 18.16 13.47
CA MET A 48 6.18 17.74 14.51
C MET A 48 6.12 18.70 15.71
N GLY A 49 6.78 19.86 15.64
CA GLY A 49 6.75 20.89 16.68
C GLY A 49 7.48 20.49 17.96
N ALA A 50 8.53 19.69 17.84
CA ALA A 50 9.27 19.09 18.94
C ALA A 50 10.77 19.45 18.93
N SER A 51 11.11 20.72 18.66
CA SER A 51 12.50 21.23 18.70
C SER A 51 13.09 21.24 20.12
N ASP A 52 12.30 21.69 21.09
CA ASP A 52 12.77 22.02 22.45
C ASP A 52 12.29 21.03 23.53
N ILE A 53 11.86 19.85 23.09
CA ILE A 53 11.35 18.79 23.97
C ILE A 53 12.04 17.47 23.66
N ALA A 54 11.99 16.54 24.61
CA ALA A 54 12.53 15.19 24.40
C ALA A 54 11.84 14.49 23.22
N ARG A 55 12.61 13.70 22.45
CA ARG A 55 12.12 12.97 21.28
C ARG A 55 11.15 11.83 21.62
N ASN A 56 11.01 11.48 22.90
CA ASN A 56 10.02 10.56 23.44
C ASN A 56 8.98 11.27 24.34
N ALA A 57 8.79 12.58 24.16
CA ALA A 57 7.77 13.34 24.85
C ALA A 57 6.34 12.88 24.49
N PRO A 58 5.36 13.04 25.39
CA PRO A 58 3.95 12.71 25.16
C PRO A 58 3.38 13.21 23.83
N SER A 59 3.64 14.47 23.46
CA SER A 59 3.16 15.03 22.19
C SER A 59 3.62 14.22 20.97
N LEU A 60 4.91 13.87 20.91
CA LEU A 60 5.49 13.03 19.86
C LEU A 60 4.92 11.61 19.91
N ILE A 61 4.74 11.04 21.11
CA ILE A 61 4.10 9.73 21.27
C ILE A 61 2.72 9.72 20.62
N TYR A 62 1.88 10.73 20.88
CA TYR A 62 0.53 10.78 20.32
C TYR A 62 0.52 11.05 18.81
N LEU A 63 1.31 12.02 18.35
CA LEU A 63 1.40 12.37 16.92
C LEU A 63 1.92 11.21 16.08
N MET A 64 2.98 10.54 16.54
CA MET A 64 3.52 9.35 15.88
C MET A 64 2.55 8.18 16.00
N SER A 65 1.91 7.96 17.15
CA SER A 65 0.97 6.87 17.32
C SER A 65 -0.23 6.98 16.38
N CYS A 66 -0.86 8.16 16.28
CA CYS A 66 -1.96 8.40 15.35
C CYS A 66 -1.46 8.45 13.90
N GLY A 67 -0.36 9.16 13.64
CA GLY A 67 0.22 9.31 12.30
C GLY A 67 0.55 7.96 11.69
N CYS A 68 1.33 7.11 12.38
CA CYS A 68 1.75 5.81 11.87
C CYS A 68 0.61 4.79 11.65
N MET A 69 -0.63 5.08 12.08
CA MET A 69 -1.78 4.18 11.83
C MET A 69 -2.06 4.00 10.35
N PHE A 70 -1.64 4.92 9.47
CA PHE A 70 -1.82 4.73 8.04
C PHE A 70 -1.14 3.45 7.53
N PHE A 71 0.03 3.10 8.07
CA PHE A 71 0.70 1.84 7.77
C PHE A 71 -0.05 0.64 8.37
N LEU A 72 -0.57 0.81 9.59
CA LEU A 72 -1.34 -0.22 10.28
C LEU A 72 -2.66 -0.53 9.57
N PHE A 73 -3.28 0.40 8.84
CA PHE A 73 -4.51 0.12 8.08
C PHE A 73 -4.30 -1.02 7.07
N PHE A 74 -3.20 -1.03 6.32
CA PHE A 74 -2.89 -2.12 5.38
C PHE A 74 -2.53 -3.42 6.08
N ALA A 75 -1.77 -3.34 7.16
CA ALA A 75 -1.38 -4.52 7.91
C ALA A 75 -2.58 -5.19 8.62
N TRP A 76 -3.49 -4.39 9.20
CA TRP A 76 -4.74 -4.87 9.78
C TRP A 76 -5.68 -5.46 8.73
N ALA A 77 -5.76 -4.90 7.52
CA ALA A 77 -6.55 -5.49 6.44
C ALA A 77 -6.14 -6.95 6.17
N TRP A 78 -4.84 -7.25 6.21
CA TRP A 78 -4.34 -8.61 6.11
C TRP A 78 -4.68 -9.44 7.37
N VAL A 79 -4.34 -8.94 8.56
CA VAL A 79 -4.49 -9.67 9.84
C VAL A 79 -5.94 -10.08 10.09
N PHE A 80 -6.88 -9.15 9.91
CA PHE A 80 -8.31 -9.41 10.14
C PHE A 80 -8.97 -10.20 9.01
N ALA A 81 -8.42 -10.21 7.79
CA ALA A 81 -8.99 -11.01 6.72
C ALA A 81 -8.59 -12.50 6.77
N GLN A 82 -7.42 -12.85 7.32
CA GLN A 82 -6.95 -14.25 7.31
C GLN A 82 -7.89 -15.23 8.03
N PRO A 83 -8.41 -14.95 9.24
CA PRO A 83 -9.26 -15.91 9.95
C PRO A 83 -10.57 -16.22 9.24
N ALA A 84 -11.07 -15.29 8.42
CA ALA A 84 -12.25 -15.51 7.58
C ALA A 84 -11.93 -16.31 6.30
N LEU A 85 -10.70 -16.25 5.80
CA LEU A 85 -10.33 -16.83 4.50
C LEU A 85 -9.48 -18.10 4.60
N ARG A 86 -8.96 -18.45 5.78
CA ARG A 86 -8.00 -19.54 5.96
C ARG A 86 -8.58 -20.89 5.56
N ASP A 87 -9.75 -21.23 6.09
CA ASP A 87 -10.32 -22.57 5.85
C ASP A 87 -10.81 -22.70 4.42
N ARG A 88 -11.29 -21.60 3.84
CA ARG A 88 -11.65 -21.54 2.43
C ARG A 88 -10.44 -21.86 1.54
N LYS A 89 -9.28 -21.27 1.84
CA LYS A 89 -8.03 -21.56 1.12
C LYS A 89 -7.60 -23.02 1.29
N ALA A 90 -7.92 -23.64 2.42
CA ALA A 90 -7.68 -25.05 2.69
C ALA A 90 -8.80 -25.98 2.19
N GLN A 91 -9.85 -25.46 1.56
CA GLN A 91 -11.07 -26.20 1.17
C GLN A 91 -11.77 -26.92 2.35
N LEU A 92 -11.64 -26.40 3.57
CA LEU A 92 -12.24 -26.95 4.80
C LEU A 92 -13.46 -26.15 5.31
N GLU A 93 -13.83 -25.07 4.61
CA GLU A 93 -14.93 -24.18 5.03
C GLU A 93 -16.26 -24.95 5.20
N GLU A 94 -16.59 -25.87 4.29
CA GLU A 94 -17.83 -26.65 4.34
C GLU A 94 -17.83 -27.66 5.49
N VAL A 95 -16.70 -28.32 5.74
CA VAL A 95 -16.53 -29.27 6.85
C VAL A 95 -16.71 -28.54 8.19
N LEU A 96 -16.11 -27.36 8.33
CA LEU A 96 -16.24 -26.55 9.54
C LEU A 96 -17.66 -26.06 9.78
N LEU A 97 -18.36 -25.65 8.72
CA LEU A 97 -19.75 -25.19 8.82
C LEU A 97 -20.73 -26.36 9.06
N ALA A 98 -20.37 -27.60 8.72
CA ALA A 98 -21.17 -28.79 9.01
C ALA A 98 -21.05 -29.26 10.47
N LEU A 99 -19.92 -29.00 11.15
CA LEU A 99 -19.69 -29.42 12.54
C LEU A 99 -20.80 -28.92 13.50
N PRO A 100 -21.21 -29.69 14.51
CA PRO A 100 -22.23 -29.28 15.49
C PRO A 100 -21.68 -28.29 16.54
N LEU A 101 -21.00 -27.22 16.09
CA LEU A 101 -20.43 -26.17 16.93
C LEU A 101 -21.26 -24.87 16.85
N SER A 102 -21.23 -24.07 17.91
CA SER A 102 -21.90 -22.77 17.91
C SER A 102 -21.18 -21.80 16.95
N LEU A 103 -21.86 -21.42 15.87
CA LEU A 103 -21.32 -20.52 14.85
C LEU A 103 -20.91 -19.14 15.42
N PRO A 104 -21.70 -18.48 16.28
CA PRO A 104 -21.30 -17.20 16.85
C PRO A 104 -20.00 -17.29 17.66
N ALA A 105 -19.83 -18.33 18.48
CA ALA A 105 -18.61 -18.51 19.27
C ALA A 105 -17.37 -18.74 18.39
N LEU A 106 -17.54 -19.45 17.26
CA LEU A 106 -16.47 -19.67 16.29
C LEU A 106 -16.06 -18.36 15.60
N LEU A 107 -17.04 -17.58 15.11
CA LEU A 107 -16.75 -16.31 14.42
C LEU A 107 -16.19 -15.25 15.37
N TRP A 108 -16.75 -15.12 16.58
CA TRP A 108 -16.21 -14.23 17.61
C TRP A 108 -14.84 -14.65 18.10
N GLY A 109 -14.60 -15.95 18.30
CA GLY A 109 -13.27 -16.46 18.67
C GLY A 109 -12.23 -16.05 17.64
N ARG A 110 -12.54 -16.20 16.35
CA ARG A 110 -11.64 -15.78 15.27
C ARG A 110 -11.39 -14.28 15.25
N PHE A 111 -12.44 -13.48 15.40
CA PHE A 111 -12.31 -12.04 15.46
C PHE A 111 -11.47 -11.59 16.65
N ILE A 112 -11.69 -12.15 17.84
CA ILE A 112 -10.93 -11.85 19.06
C ILE A 112 -9.46 -12.23 18.88
N GLY A 113 -9.18 -13.40 18.31
CA GLY A 113 -7.80 -13.80 18.01
C GLY A 113 -7.11 -12.84 17.03
N ALA A 114 -7.82 -12.41 15.99
CA ALA A 114 -7.34 -11.38 15.06
C ALA A 114 -7.11 -10.03 15.75
N ALA A 115 -8.02 -9.64 16.64
CA ALA A 115 -7.95 -8.40 17.41
C ALA A 115 -6.75 -8.37 18.36
N LEU A 116 -6.40 -9.50 18.98
CA LEU A 116 -5.19 -9.62 19.80
C LEU A 116 -3.92 -9.47 18.96
N VAL A 117 -3.86 -10.07 17.77
CA VAL A 117 -2.73 -9.91 16.84
C VAL A 117 -2.66 -8.49 16.28
N GLY A 118 -3.81 -7.90 15.93
CA GLY A 118 -3.92 -6.53 15.44
C GLY A 118 -3.52 -5.51 16.49
N GLY A 119 -3.96 -5.72 17.73
CA GLY A 119 -3.49 -5.06 18.93
C GLY A 119 -1.98 -5.18 18.98
N LEU A 120 -1.43 -6.37 19.24
CA LEU A 120 0.03 -6.61 19.31
C LEU A 120 0.82 -5.89 18.19
N LEU A 121 0.36 -5.93 16.95
CA LEU A 121 1.03 -5.24 15.86
C LEU A 121 1.14 -3.72 16.09
N ALA A 122 0.07 -3.10 16.59
CA ALA A 122 0.07 -1.70 16.95
C ALA A 122 1.07 -1.38 18.06
N SER A 123 1.43 -2.36 18.92
CA SER A 123 2.36 -2.11 20.05
C SER A 123 3.78 -1.87 19.57
N ALA A 124 4.09 -2.13 18.29
CA ALA A 124 5.36 -1.77 17.68
C ALA A 124 5.69 -0.29 17.89
N LEU A 125 4.70 0.60 17.91
CA LEU A 125 4.91 2.04 18.15
C LEU A 125 5.31 2.32 19.60
N ILE A 126 4.63 1.68 20.56
CA ILE A 126 4.95 1.78 21.98
C ILE A 126 6.34 1.21 22.26
N VAL A 127 6.64 0.03 21.69
CA VAL A 127 7.96 -0.61 21.80
C VAL A 127 9.05 0.24 21.15
N GLY A 128 8.79 0.89 20.01
CA GLY A 128 9.74 1.82 19.40
C GLY A 128 10.11 2.98 20.34
N PHE A 129 9.15 3.57 21.06
CA PHE A 129 9.45 4.60 22.05
C PHE A 129 10.17 4.04 23.29
N LEU A 130 9.84 2.84 23.74
CA LEU A 130 10.55 2.18 24.85
C LEU A 130 12.00 1.85 24.49
N VAL A 131 12.28 1.49 23.24
CA VAL A 131 13.62 1.17 22.72
C VAL A 131 14.38 2.42 22.28
N SER A 132 13.71 3.57 22.13
CA SER A 132 14.34 4.82 21.69
C SER A 132 15.61 5.24 22.44
N PRO A 133 15.82 4.98 23.76
CA PRO A 133 17.08 5.30 24.43
C PRO A 133 18.33 4.66 23.79
N VAL A 134 18.19 3.56 23.05
CA VAL A 134 19.27 2.94 22.26
C VAL A 134 19.88 3.93 21.27
N LEU A 135 19.08 4.85 20.70
CA LEU A 135 19.56 5.87 19.77
C LEU A 135 20.58 6.82 20.42
N GLY A 136 20.34 7.17 21.70
CA GLY A 136 21.28 7.99 22.48
C GLY A 136 22.55 7.22 22.83
N TRP A 137 22.42 5.93 23.20
CA TRP A 137 23.56 5.07 23.49
C TRP A 137 24.48 4.86 22.27
N LEU A 138 23.91 4.75 21.07
CA LEU A 138 24.65 4.62 19.82
C LEU A 138 25.21 5.96 19.29
N GLY A 139 24.90 7.09 19.94
CA GLY A 139 25.32 8.42 19.49
C GLY A 139 24.65 8.88 18.19
N TRP A 140 23.50 8.29 17.82
CA TRP A 140 22.76 8.65 16.60
C TRP A 140 21.89 9.90 16.78
N VAL A 141 21.76 10.37 18.02
CA VAL A 141 20.98 11.55 18.39
C VAL A 141 21.75 12.29 19.50
N PRO A 142 21.66 13.64 19.59
CA PRO A 142 22.32 14.39 20.65
C PRO A 142 22.08 13.84 22.06
N ALA A 143 23.11 13.90 22.91
CA ALA A 143 23.02 13.48 24.30
C ALA A 143 21.87 14.23 25.01
N ALA A 144 21.13 13.52 25.85
CA ALA A 144 19.95 14.01 26.58
C ALA A 144 18.72 14.41 25.73
N SER A 145 18.71 14.16 24.41
CA SER A 145 17.52 14.41 23.58
C SER A 145 16.37 13.42 23.83
N ILE A 146 16.66 12.30 24.50
CA ILE A 146 15.69 11.26 24.85
C ILE A 146 15.59 11.24 26.36
N GLY A 147 14.39 11.50 26.89
CA GLY A 147 14.11 11.53 28.32
C GLY A 147 13.79 10.14 28.87
N ALA A 148 13.45 10.07 30.15
CA ALA A 148 12.92 8.86 30.75
C ALA A 148 11.58 8.45 30.09
N PRO A 149 11.27 7.15 29.97
CA PRO A 149 9.99 6.71 29.39
C PRO A 149 8.79 7.26 30.17
N VAL A 150 7.90 7.96 29.46
CA VAL A 150 6.67 8.51 30.06
C VAL A 150 5.57 7.45 30.02
N TRP A 151 5.54 6.59 31.04
CA TRP A 151 4.62 5.45 31.11
C TRP A 151 3.15 5.81 30.97
N SER A 152 2.72 6.94 31.53
CA SER A 152 1.33 7.43 31.42
C SER A 152 0.94 7.73 29.97
N ALA A 153 1.83 8.39 29.21
CA ALA A 153 1.61 8.70 27.81
C ALA A 153 1.65 7.44 26.93
N LEU A 154 2.56 6.51 27.20
CA LEU A 154 2.64 5.23 26.49
C LEU A 154 1.39 4.38 26.71
N ALA A 155 0.93 4.27 27.97
CA ALA A 155 -0.29 3.56 28.31
C ALA A 155 -1.52 4.23 27.69
N PHE A 156 -1.59 5.57 27.71
CA PHE A 156 -2.67 6.32 27.08
C PHE A 156 -2.70 6.10 25.57
N ALA A 157 -1.56 6.21 24.88
CA ALA A 157 -1.46 5.96 23.45
C ALA A 157 -1.90 4.54 23.09
N TRP A 158 -1.55 3.56 23.93
CA TRP A 158 -1.98 2.19 23.74
C TRP A 158 -3.49 1.99 23.91
N VAL A 159 -4.01 2.36 25.07
CA VAL A 159 -5.37 2.03 25.50
C VAL A 159 -6.41 2.93 24.83
N ALA A 160 -6.11 4.22 24.68
CA ALA A 160 -7.07 5.22 24.18
C ALA A 160 -6.95 5.48 22.67
N LEU A 161 -5.76 5.26 22.08
CA LEU A 161 -5.51 5.54 20.67
C LEU A 161 -5.46 4.28 19.81
N LEU A 162 -4.53 3.37 20.09
CA LEU A 162 -4.19 2.25 19.20
C LEU A 162 -5.13 1.05 19.32
N LEU A 163 -5.42 0.61 20.55
CA LEU A 163 -6.22 -0.60 20.77
C LEU A 163 -7.68 -0.44 20.27
N PRO A 164 -8.42 0.64 20.60
CA PRO A 164 -9.82 0.75 20.21
C PRO A 164 -10.00 0.77 18.70
N VAL A 165 -9.16 1.55 17.99
CA VAL A 165 -9.25 1.68 16.54
C VAL A 165 -8.83 0.39 15.83
N SER A 166 -7.83 -0.33 16.34
CA SER A 166 -7.43 -1.64 15.79
C SER A 166 -8.62 -2.62 15.80
N THR A 167 -9.35 -2.69 16.92
CA THR A 167 -10.52 -3.56 17.04
C THR A 167 -11.71 -3.06 16.22
N GLY A 168 -11.98 -1.75 16.23
CA GLY A 168 -13.05 -1.11 15.48
C GLY A 168 -12.92 -1.29 13.97
N ILE A 169 -11.83 -0.80 13.40
CA ILE A 169 -11.55 -0.93 11.97
C ILE A 169 -11.36 -2.41 11.59
N GLY A 170 -10.74 -3.20 12.48
CA GLY A 170 -10.63 -4.65 12.33
C GLY A 170 -11.97 -5.35 12.11
N ALA A 171 -13.04 -4.87 12.76
CA ALA A 171 -14.39 -5.39 12.59
C ALA A 171 -14.90 -5.19 11.15
N LEU A 172 -14.63 -4.03 10.55
CA LEU A 172 -14.97 -3.76 9.15
C LEU A 172 -14.21 -4.68 8.20
N TYR A 173 -12.89 -4.87 8.41
CA TYR A 173 -12.10 -5.79 7.59
C TYR A 173 -12.60 -7.23 7.66
N TYR A 174 -12.90 -7.71 8.87
CA TYR A 174 -13.42 -9.06 9.08
C TYR A 174 -14.78 -9.24 8.38
N LEU A 175 -15.68 -8.25 8.50
CA LEU A 175 -16.97 -8.24 7.79
C LEU A 175 -16.81 -8.29 6.28
N LEU A 176 -15.93 -7.45 5.71
CA LEU A 176 -15.69 -7.45 4.28
C LEU A 176 -15.06 -8.76 3.80
N ALA A 177 -14.18 -9.36 4.60
CA ALA A 177 -13.57 -10.65 4.28
C ALA A 177 -14.64 -11.77 4.25
N LEU A 178 -15.53 -11.82 5.24
CA LEU A 178 -16.65 -12.78 5.28
C LEU A 178 -17.58 -12.63 4.07
N ARG A 179 -17.91 -11.40 3.68
CA ARG A 179 -18.84 -11.15 2.56
C ARG A 179 -18.20 -11.34 1.18
N SER A 180 -17.00 -10.81 0.98
CA SER A 180 -16.33 -10.82 -0.33
C SER A 180 -15.61 -12.14 -0.63
N ARG A 181 -15.33 -12.96 0.39
CA ARG A 181 -14.64 -14.24 0.27
C ARG A 181 -13.25 -14.12 -0.40
N GLY A 182 -12.61 -12.96 -0.26
CA GLY A 182 -11.29 -12.69 -0.79
C GLY A 182 -10.60 -11.51 -0.10
N LEU A 183 -9.32 -11.33 -0.39
CA LEU A 183 -8.50 -10.26 0.21
C LEU A 183 -8.74 -8.89 -0.43
N ALA A 184 -9.33 -8.85 -1.63
CA ALA A 184 -9.49 -7.62 -2.39
C ALA A 184 -10.34 -6.57 -1.66
N ALA A 185 -11.44 -6.98 -1.00
CA ALA A 185 -12.34 -6.02 -0.35
C ALA A 185 -11.75 -5.42 0.94
N PRO A 186 -11.11 -6.19 1.84
CA PRO A 186 -10.37 -5.63 2.97
C PRO A 186 -9.28 -4.63 2.54
N PHE A 187 -8.47 -4.96 1.54
CA PHE A 187 -7.46 -4.01 1.04
C PHE A 187 -8.06 -2.78 0.38
N ALA A 188 -9.17 -2.91 -0.34
CA ALA A 188 -9.89 -1.76 -0.88
C ALA A 188 -10.41 -0.83 0.24
N LEU A 189 -10.88 -1.40 1.36
CA LEU A 189 -11.25 -0.60 2.53
C LEU A 189 -10.04 0.11 3.16
N ALA A 190 -8.87 -0.53 3.22
CA ALA A 190 -7.65 0.12 3.69
C ALA A 190 -7.28 1.33 2.83
N THR A 191 -7.41 1.21 1.51
CA THR A 191 -7.24 2.33 0.58
C THR A 191 -8.26 3.44 0.86
N VAL A 192 -9.53 3.12 1.07
CA VAL A 192 -10.57 4.12 1.39
C VAL A 192 -10.29 4.82 2.71
N LEU A 193 -9.87 4.10 3.76
CA LEU A 193 -9.52 4.68 5.06
C LEU A 193 -8.31 5.62 4.95
N MET A 194 -7.31 5.25 4.15
CA MET A 194 -6.17 6.11 3.87
C MET A 194 -6.58 7.38 3.10
N LEU A 195 -7.46 7.25 2.10
CA LEU A 195 -7.96 8.41 1.36
C LEU A 195 -8.78 9.34 2.25
N LEU A 196 -9.57 8.77 3.16
CA LEU A 196 -10.35 9.55 4.12
C LEU A 196 -9.45 10.25 5.16
N TRP A 197 -8.41 9.56 5.64
CA TRP A 197 -7.37 10.15 6.48
C TRP A 197 -6.70 11.33 5.78
N MET A 198 -6.26 11.15 4.53
CA MET A 198 -5.62 12.20 3.74
C MET A 198 -6.57 13.38 3.50
N PHE A 199 -7.84 13.09 3.19
CA PHE A 199 -8.85 14.14 3.07
C PHE A 199 -9.02 14.94 4.35
N ALA A 200 -9.12 14.27 5.50
CA ALA A 200 -9.28 14.92 6.79
C ALA A 200 -8.04 15.75 7.17
N ALA A 201 -6.84 15.20 6.99
CA ALA A 201 -5.59 15.86 7.37
C ALA A 201 -5.20 17.00 6.43
N VAL A 202 -5.21 16.73 5.12
CA VAL A 202 -4.78 17.66 4.10
C VAL A 202 -5.92 18.66 3.84
N VAL A 203 -7.07 18.22 3.33
CA VAL A 203 -8.11 19.14 2.86
C VAL A 203 -8.83 19.85 4.02
N LEU A 204 -9.38 19.10 4.98
CA LEU A 204 -10.21 19.71 6.03
C LEU A 204 -9.39 20.46 7.06
N LYS A 205 -8.36 19.81 7.62
CA LYS A 205 -7.50 20.41 8.62
C LYS A 205 -6.53 21.41 8.00
N GLY A 206 -5.75 21.04 6.99
CA GLY A 206 -4.81 21.95 6.33
C GLY A 206 -5.49 23.19 5.75
N GLY A 207 -6.73 23.04 5.27
CA GLY A 207 -7.58 24.14 4.81
C GLY A 207 -8.29 24.95 5.88
N HIS A 208 -8.10 24.63 7.17
CA HIS A 208 -8.79 25.30 8.28
C HIS A 208 -10.33 25.34 8.14
N ILE A 209 -10.92 24.35 7.47
CA ILE A 209 -12.34 24.35 7.09
C ILE A 209 -13.23 24.08 8.29
N ASN A 210 -13.05 22.94 8.95
CA ASN A 210 -13.81 22.57 10.14
C ASN A 210 -13.03 21.53 10.99
N PRO A 211 -12.52 21.91 12.18
CA PRO A 211 -11.74 21.02 13.04
C PRO A 211 -12.52 19.79 13.54
N LEU A 212 -13.81 19.96 13.87
CA LEU A 212 -14.65 18.85 14.36
C LEU A 212 -14.91 17.84 13.24
N LEU A 213 -15.21 18.32 12.04
CA LEU A 213 -15.40 17.46 10.89
C LEU A 213 -14.11 16.72 10.54
N ALA A 214 -12.97 17.40 10.52
CA ALA A 214 -11.66 16.77 10.31
C ALA A 214 -11.37 15.67 11.36
N ALA A 215 -11.60 15.95 12.64
CA ALA A 215 -11.43 14.98 13.73
C ALA A 215 -12.38 13.78 13.61
N SER A 216 -13.62 14.00 13.16
CA SER A 216 -14.61 12.93 13.01
C SER A 216 -14.32 12.00 11.82
N LEU A 217 -13.94 12.56 10.67
CA LEU A 217 -13.66 11.78 9.45
C LEU A 217 -12.30 11.10 9.48
N ASP A 218 -11.35 11.59 10.26
CA ASP A 218 -10.03 10.96 10.41
C ASP A 218 -10.12 9.64 11.24
N PRO A 219 -9.99 8.46 10.60
CA PRO A 219 -10.04 7.18 11.34
C PRO A 219 -8.89 7.01 12.33
N SER A 220 -7.76 7.71 12.16
CA SER A 220 -6.59 7.63 13.03
C SER A 220 -6.64 8.57 14.24
N LEU A 221 -7.53 9.58 14.21
CA LEU A 221 -7.58 10.67 15.18
C LEU A 221 -6.31 11.55 15.22
N PHE A 222 -5.51 11.54 14.15
CA PHE A 222 -4.31 12.37 13.99
C PHE A 222 -4.67 13.87 13.95
N THR A 223 -5.68 14.27 13.19
CA THR A 223 -6.09 15.68 13.05
C THR A 223 -6.48 16.30 14.39
N PHE A 224 -7.19 15.53 15.23
CA PHE A 224 -7.56 15.90 16.59
C PHE A 224 -6.34 16.03 17.49
N ALA A 225 -5.48 15.01 17.54
CA ALA A 225 -4.27 15.02 18.36
C ALA A 225 -3.37 16.20 17.99
N GLN A 226 -3.18 16.42 16.69
CA GLN A 226 -2.35 17.49 16.17
C GLN A 226 -2.95 18.87 16.45
N ALA A 227 -4.26 19.07 16.30
CA ALA A 227 -4.91 20.34 16.63
C ALA A 227 -4.75 20.71 18.12
N GLN A 228 -4.78 19.71 19.02
CA GLN A 228 -4.56 19.96 20.44
C GLN A 228 -3.08 20.23 20.76
N VAL A 229 -2.16 19.43 20.21
CA VAL A 229 -0.71 19.59 20.40
C VAL A 229 -0.19 20.91 19.83
N GLU A 230 -0.77 21.43 18.75
CA GLU A 230 -0.43 22.74 18.17
C GLU A 230 -0.69 23.89 19.15
N THR A 231 -1.66 23.76 20.05
CA THR A 231 -1.98 24.76 21.07
C THR A 231 -1.16 24.62 22.36
N TRP A 232 -0.37 23.55 22.50
CA TRP A 232 0.36 23.26 23.72
C TRP A 232 1.68 24.04 23.84
N SER A 233 1.97 24.51 25.04
CA SER A 233 3.31 25.00 25.41
C SER A 233 4.34 23.87 25.43
N ALA A 234 5.64 24.19 25.42
CA ALA A 234 6.70 23.18 25.50
C ALA A 234 6.54 22.26 26.73
N ALA A 235 6.22 22.83 27.90
CA ALA A 235 5.97 22.07 29.12
C ALA A 235 4.77 21.11 28.97
N GLN A 236 3.68 21.56 28.36
CA GLN A 236 2.51 20.72 28.10
C GLN A 236 2.82 19.60 27.12
N LYS A 237 3.58 19.87 26.06
CA LYS A 237 4.04 18.84 25.11
C LYS A 237 4.85 17.73 25.79
N SER A 238 5.59 18.07 26.83
CA SER A 238 6.43 17.13 27.59
C SER A 238 5.70 16.33 28.67
N GLN A 239 4.54 16.77 29.16
CA GLN A 239 3.93 16.18 30.36
C GLN A 239 2.43 15.86 30.23
N SER A 240 1.70 16.52 29.33
CA SER A 240 0.24 16.44 29.28
C SER A 240 -0.27 15.18 28.57
N LEU A 241 -1.43 14.71 29.00
CA LEU A 241 -2.26 13.74 28.26
C LEU A 241 -3.19 14.49 27.30
N LEU A 242 -3.61 13.84 26.21
CA LEU A 242 -4.67 14.40 25.35
C LEU A 242 -5.98 14.50 26.12
N ALA A 243 -6.69 15.60 25.96
CA ALA A 243 -7.99 15.78 26.60
C ALA A 243 -9.08 14.99 25.86
N LEU A 244 -9.87 14.23 26.62
CA LEU A 244 -10.97 13.40 26.11
C LEU A 244 -12.24 14.24 25.89
N THR A 245 -12.19 15.16 24.94
CA THR A 245 -13.31 16.07 24.62
C THR A 245 -14.45 15.33 23.88
N PRO A 246 -15.64 15.93 23.70
CA PRO A 246 -16.72 15.32 22.93
C PRO A 246 -16.31 14.92 21.50
N GLY A 247 -15.39 15.65 20.87
CA GLY A 247 -14.85 15.30 19.55
C GLY A 247 -14.06 13.98 19.55
N PHE A 248 -13.30 13.70 20.62
CA PHE A 248 -12.62 12.41 20.81
C PHE A 248 -13.64 11.26 20.85
N TRP A 249 -14.68 11.41 21.68
CA TRP A 249 -15.70 10.38 21.86
C TRP A 249 -16.56 10.17 20.62
N LEU A 250 -16.86 11.24 19.87
CA LEU A 250 -17.55 11.14 18.58
C LEU A 250 -16.75 10.30 17.59
N ASN A 251 -15.43 10.51 17.49
CA ASN A 251 -14.58 9.70 16.64
C ASN A 251 -14.56 8.22 17.09
N ARG A 252 -14.40 7.96 18.39
CA ARG A 252 -14.42 6.59 18.93
C ARG A 252 -15.77 5.91 18.73
N ALA A 253 -16.87 6.65 18.82
CA ALA A 253 -18.20 6.13 18.50
C ALA A 253 -18.28 5.73 17.02
N LEU A 254 -17.78 6.57 16.10
CA LEU A 254 -17.86 6.33 14.66
C LEU A 254 -16.94 5.20 14.17
N TRP A 255 -15.69 5.14 14.65
CA TRP A 255 -14.66 4.23 14.14
C TRP A 255 -14.41 3.00 15.01
N CYS A 256 -14.92 2.98 16.24
CA CYS A 256 -14.78 1.84 17.14
C CYS A 256 -16.13 1.20 17.46
N VAL A 257 -17.03 1.97 18.06
CA VAL A 257 -18.30 1.43 18.56
C VAL A 257 -19.21 1.00 17.41
N LEU A 258 -19.45 1.87 16.43
CA LEU A 258 -20.35 1.59 15.31
C LEU A 258 -19.90 0.36 14.49
N PRO A 259 -18.63 0.21 14.08
CA PRO A 259 -18.15 -1.00 13.42
C PRO A 259 -18.34 -2.29 14.23
N LEU A 260 -18.08 -2.25 15.54
CA LEU A 260 -18.27 -3.40 16.42
C LEU A 260 -19.75 -3.76 16.57
N LEU A 261 -20.64 -2.77 16.64
CA LEU A 261 -22.08 -2.98 16.66
C LEU A 261 -22.57 -3.60 15.35
N VAL A 262 -22.11 -3.09 14.20
CA VAL A 262 -22.45 -3.67 12.89
C VAL A 262 -21.94 -5.11 12.81
N LEU A 263 -20.73 -5.39 13.27
CA LEU A 263 -20.20 -6.74 13.34
C LEU A 263 -21.10 -7.63 14.22
N ALA A 264 -21.45 -7.19 15.42
CA ALA A 264 -22.31 -7.95 16.32
C ALA A 264 -23.67 -8.30 15.69
N VAL A 265 -24.32 -7.32 15.05
CA VAL A 265 -25.60 -7.51 14.36
C VAL A 265 -25.46 -8.49 13.19
N VAL A 266 -24.42 -8.35 12.37
CA VAL A 266 -24.19 -9.25 11.23
C VAL A 266 -23.89 -10.66 11.71
N LEU A 267 -23.00 -10.84 12.69
CA LEU A 267 -22.66 -12.16 13.22
C LEU A 267 -23.87 -12.84 13.87
N ALA A 268 -24.73 -12.09 14.57
CA ALA A 268 -25.96 -12.62 15.16
C ALA A 268 -26.97 -13.11 14.11
N ARG A 269 -27.01 -12.47 12.93
CA ARG A 269 -27.92 -12.84 11.83
C ARG A 269 -27.31 -13.84 10.84
N THR A 270 -26.02 -14.13 10.96
CA THR A 270 -25.32 -14.99 10.01
C THR A 270 -25.70 -16.45 10.23
N THR A 271 -26.19 -17.10 9.18
CA THR A 271 -26.50 -18.53 9.19
C THR A 271 -25.44 -19.32 8.43
N ARG A 272 -25.30 -20.61 8.75
CA ARG A 272 -24.37 -21.52 8.07
C ARG A 272 -24.64 -21.56 6.56
N GLN A 273 -25.91 -21.62 6.16
CA GLN A 273 -26.34 -21.58 4.75
C GLN A 273 -25.87 -20.30 4.03
N GLY A 274 -25.95 -19.14 4.70
CA GLY A 274 -25.45 -17.88 4.17
C GLY A 274 -23.94 -17.88 3.91
N LEU A 275 -23.17 -18.54 4.79
CA LEU A 275 -21.72 -18.69 4.65
C LEU A 275 -21.30 -19.75 3.63
N MET A 276 -22.05 -20.84 3.46
CA MET A 276 -21.78 -21.83 2.40
C MET A 276 -21.97 -21.21 1.02
N GLY A 277 -22.97 -20.33 0.87
CA GLY A 277 -23.27 -19.64 -0.38
C GLY A 277 -24.10 -20.51 -1.34
N ARG A 278 -24.98 -19.86 -2.10
CA ARG A 278 -26.01 -20.48 -2.97
C ARG A 278 -25.50 -21.41 -4.09
N ARG A 279 -24.18 -21.66 -4.21
CA ARG A 279 -23.59 -22.42 -5.33
C ARG A 279 -23.39 -23.91 -5.07
N SER A 280 -23.56 -24.41 -3.84
CA SER A 280 -23.33 -25.84 -3.58
C SER A 280 -24.32 -26.76 -4.29
N GLY A 281 -25.53 -26.29 -4.66
CA GLY A 281 -26.53 -27.10 -5.37
C GLY A 281 -26.45 -27.04 -6.90
N ALA A 282 -25.96 -25.93 -7.49
CA ALA A 282 -26.02 -25.71 -8.94
C ALA A 282 -24.77 -26.17 -9.70
N VAL A 283 -23.65 -26.42 -9.00
CA VAL A 283 -22.36 -26.82 -9.61
C VAL A 283 -22.21 -28.35 -9.71
N LEU A 284 -23.06 -29.12 -9.00
CA LEU A 284 -23.07 -30.59 -9.08
C LEU A 284 -23.94 -31.13 -10.23
N ALA A 285 -24.70 -30.28 -10.92
CA ALA A 285 -25.26 -30.65 -12.20
C ALA A 285 -24.13 -30.51 -13.23
N GLU A 286 -23.35 -31.57 -13.43
CA GLU A 286 -22.56 -31.69 -14.64
C GLU A 286 -23.49 -31.40 -15.82
N PRO A 287 -23.26 -30.33 -16.61
CA PRO A 287 -24.01 -30.15 -17.82
C PRO A 287 -23.82 -31.44 -18.64
N PRO A 288 -24.89 -32.00 -19.24
CA PRO A 288 -24.73 -33.19 -20.05
C PRO A 288 -23.59 -32.94 -21.03
N MET A 289 -22.58 -33.82 -21.04
CA MET A 289 -21.47 -33.73 -21.97
C MET A 289 -22.05 -33.83 -23.39
N LEU A 290 -22.41 -32.70 -23.96
CA LEU A 290 -22.81 -32.61 -25.36
C LEU A 290 -21.56 -32.95 -26.16
N ARG A 291 -21.55 -34.12 -26.80
CA ARG A 291 -20.57 -34.45 -27.82
C ARG A 291 -20.65 -33.35 -28.88
N SER A 292 -19.67 -32.45 -28.88
CA SER A 292 -19.50 -31.52 -29.98
C SER A 292 -19.17 -32.34 -31.22
N ARG A 293 -20.13 -32.44 -32.14
CA ARG A 293 -19.99 -33.24 -33.37
C ARG A 293 -19.16 -32.53 -34.44
N ASP A 294 -18.93 -31.22 -34.29
CA ASP A 294 -18.25 -30.37 -35.27
C ASP A 294 -17.12 -29.52 -34.65
N VAL A 295 -16.28 -30.11 -33.78
CA VAL A 295 -15.00 -29.45 -33.46
C VAL A 295 -14.04 -29.74 -34.59
N GLN A 296 -13.85 -28.77 -35.48
CA GLN A 296 -12.63 -28.72 -36.26
C GLN A 296 -11.47 -28.57 -35.28
N LEU A 297 -10.70 -29.64 -35.13
CA LEU A 297 -9.43 -29.58 -34.41
C LEU A 297 -8.60 -28.50 -35.08
N PRO A 298 -8.08 -27.51 -34.33
CA PRO A 298 -7.19 -26.53 -34.92
C PRO A 298 -6.06 -27.29 -35.61
N GLY A 299 -5.86 -27.02 -36.91
CA GLY A 299 -4.86 -27.68 -37.73
C GLY A 299 -3.44 -27.54 -37.15
N PRO A 300 -2.44 -28.24 -37.73
CA PRO A 300 -1.07 -28.21 -37.22
C PRO A 300 -0.61 -26.76 -37.06
N LEU A 301 -0.08 -26.43 -35.87
CA LEU A 301 0.38 -25.08 -35.51
C LEU A 301 1.55 -24.68 -36.43
N THR A 302 1.25 -24.08 -37.57
CA THR A 302 2.22 -23.61 -38.54
C THR A 302 2.75 -22.25 -38.12
N ALA A 303 3.96 -22.25 -37.56
CA ALA A 303 4.73 -21.11 -37.05
C ALA A 303 4.16 -20.45 -35.77
N SER A 304 4.97 -20.48 -34.71
CA SER A 304 4.61 -19.85 -33.46
C SER A 304 4.78 -18.33 -33.50
N ARG A 305 3.67 -17.59 -33.49
CA ARG A 305 3.64 -16.12 -33.42
C ARG A 305 3.57 -15.64 -31.97
N TRP A 306 4.63 -15.91 -31.20
CA TRP A 306 4.66 -15.56 -29.77
C TRP A 306 4.51 -14.06 -29.47
N THR A 307 4.89 -13.17 -30.40
CA THR A 307 4.67 -11.72 -30.29
C THR A 307 3.19 -11.36 -30.34
N HIS A 308 2.43 -11.99 -31.22
CA HIS A 308 0.97 -11.81 -31.30
C HIS A 308 0.28 -12.40 -30.07
N ALA A 309 0.74 -13.57 -29.59
CA ALA A 309 0.25 -14.15 -28.34
C ALA A 309 0.52 -13.22 -27.14
N LEU A 310 1.69 -12.56 -27.09
CA LEU A 310 2.04 -11.61 -26.04
C LEU A 310 1.10 -10.40 -26.05
N TRP A 311 0.80 -9.86 -27.24
CA TRP A 311 -0.15 -8.77 -27.39
C TRP A 311 -1.54 -9.13 -26.88
N HIS A 312 -2.04 -10.33 -27.23
CA HIS A 312 -3.35 -10.79 -26.74
C HIS A 312 -3.36 -11.03 -25.24
N GLU A 313 -2.30 -11.62 -24.69
CA GLU A 313 -2.16 -11.79 -23.24
C GLU A 313 -2.15 -10.43 -22.53
N ALA A 314 -1.31 -9.49 -22.97
CA ALA A 314 -1.26 -8.13 -22.41
C ALA A 314 -2.63 -7.43 -22.50
N ARG A 315 -3.28 -7.47 -23.67
CA ARG A 315 -4.60 -6.86 -23.88
C ARG A 315 -5.67 -7.50 -23.01
N TRP A 316 -5.62 -8.82 -22.82
CA TRP A 316 -6.54 -9.54 -21.94
C TRP A 316 -6.33 -9.12 -20.48
N GLN A 317 -5.07 -9.07 -20.02
CA GLN A 317 -4.72 -8.64 -18.67
C GLN A 317 -5.19 -7.20 -18.39
N VAL A 318 -4.95 -6.29 -19.34
CA VAL A 318 -5.40 -4.89 -19.26
C VAL A 318 -6.93 -4.82 -19.20
N ARG A 319 -7.64 -5.50 -20.10
CA ARG A 319 -9.11 -5.49 -20.09
C ARG A 319 -9.67 -5.98 -18.77
N GLN A 320 -9.11 -7.05 -18.19
CA GLN A 320 -9.55 -7.60 -16.91
C GLN A 320 -9.37 -6.62 -15.75
N LEU A 321 -8.35 -5.76 -15.80
CA LEU A 321 -8.14 -4.72 -14.80
C LEU A 321 -9.12 -3.56 -14.98
N PHE A 322 -9.13 -2.96 -16.18
CA PHE A 322 -9.91 -1.76 -16.48
C PHE A 322 -11.43 -2.01 -16.57
N ALA A 323 -11.87 -3.26 -16.75
CA ALA A 323 -13.30 -3.60 -16.66
C ALA A 323 -13.85 -3.54 -15.23
N ARG A 324 -12.99 -3.53 -14.20
CA ARG A 324 -13.43 -3.49 -12.80
C ARG A 324 -13.83 -2.07 -12.42
N ARG A 325 -15.09 -1.86 -12.05
CA ARG A 325 -15.60 -0.54 -11.61
C ARG A 325 -14.78 0.09 -10.49
N ILE A 326 -14.24 -0.72 -9.58
CA ILE A 326 -13.40 -0.26 -8.46
C ILE A 326 -12.15 0.48 -8.91
N TRP A 327 -11.56 0.12 -10.06
CA TRP A 327 -10.41 0.80 -10.63
C TRP A 327 -10.73 2.26 -10.96
N TRP A 328 -11.83 2.49 -11.68
CA TRP A 328 -12.29 3.82 -12.04
C TRP A 328 -12.74 4.66 -10.85
N VAL A 329 -13.39 4.03 -9.87
CA VAL A 329 -13.76 4.69 -8.62
C VAL A 329 -12.52 5.15 -7.86
N ALA A 330 -11.49 4.30 -7.74
CA ALA A 330 -10.24 4.66 -7.09
C ALA A 330 -9.52 5.81 -7.83
N LEU A 331 -9.44 5.73 -9.16
CA LEU A 331 -8.83 6.78 -9.99
C LEU A 331 -9.56 8.12 -9.87
N GLY A 332 -10.89 8.09 -9.93
CA GLY A 332 -11.73 9.29 -9.78
C GLY A 332 -11.60 9.90 -8.38
N LEU A 333 -11.56 9.07 -7.33
CA LEU A 333 -11.37 9.56 -5.97
C LEU A 333 -9.99 10.19 -5.77
N LEU A 334 -8.92 9.58 -6.30
CA LEU A 334 -7.57 10.18 -6.27
C LEU A 334 -7.53 11.52 -7.01
N LEU A 335 -8.18 11.61 -8.18
CA LEU A 335 -8.26 12.84 -8.95
C LEU A 335 -8.99 13.94 -8.17
N VAL A 336 -10.16 13.64 -7.62
CA VAL A 336 -10.95 14.58 -6.80
C VAL A 336 -10.16 15.03 -5.58
N MET A 337 -9.47 14.11 -4.90
CA MET A 337 -8.59 14.44 -3.78
C MET A 337 -7.45 15.37 -4.20
N GLY A 338 -6.80 15.08 -5.33
CA GLY A 338 -5.73 15.94 -5.87
C GLY A 338 -6.24 17.35 -6.18
N VAL A 339 -7.38 17.47 -6.86
CA VAL A 339 -7.99 18.76 -7.19
C VAL A 339 -8.35 19.53 -5.91
N LEU A 340 -9.09 18.92 -4.98
CA LEU A 340 -9.48 19.56 -3.72
C LEU A 340 -8.28 19.99 -2.89
N SER A 341 -7.26 19.11 -2.79
CA SER A 341 -6.02 19.43 -2.09
C SER A 341 -5.30 20.62 -2.71
N GLY A 342 -5.18 20.67 -4.04
CA GLY A 342 -4.54 21.79 -4.74
C GLY A 342 -5.32 23.11 -4.61
N PHE A 343 -6.65 23.05 -4.58
CA PHE A 343 -7.47 24.23 -4.29
C PHE A 343 -7.23 24.73 -2.86
N VAL A 344 -7.28 23.84 -1.87
CA VAL A 344 -7.12 24.22 -0.47
C VAL A 344 -5.72 24.77 -0.16
N HIS A 345 -4.66 24.10 -0.61
CA HIS A 345 -3.28 24.46 -0.24
C HIS A 345 -2.62 25.43 -1.21
N GLY A 346 -3.03 25.43 -2.48
CA GLY A 346 -2.47 26.32 -3.49
C GLY A 346 -3.32 27.57 -3.68
N VAL A 347 -4.59 27.39 -4.05
CA VAL A 347 -5.45 28.50 -4.49
C VAL A 347 -6.05 29.29 -3.31
N TRP A 348 -6.54 28.60 -2.28
CA TRP A 348 -7.20 29.18 -1.11
C TRP A 348 -6.26 29.35 0.09
N HIS A 349 -4.94 29.32 -0.15
CA HIS A 349 -3.96 29.37 0.93
C HIS A 349 -4.16 30.61 1.81
N ALA A 350 -4.16 30.41 3.14
CA ALA A 350 -4.33 31.47 4.14
C ALA A 350 -3.30 32.64 4.06
N ARG A 351 -2.23 32.52 3.26
CA ARG A 351 -1.20 33.56 3.04
C ARG A 351 -1.38 34.36 1.74
N GLY A 352 -2.48 34.14 1.01
CA GLY A 352 -2.82 34.81 -0.25
C GLY A 352 -2.93 33.82 -1.42
N PRO A 353 -3.83 34.07 -2.40
CA PRO A 353 -4.03 33.14 -3.52
C PRO A 353 -2.78 33.07 -4.40
N MET A 354 -2.17 31.90 -4.47
CA MET A 354 -1.13 31.61 -5.45
C MET A 354 -1.81 31.33 -6.79
N VAL A 355 -1.38 32.00 -7.87
CA VAL A 355 -1.81 31.61 -9.22
C VAL A 355 -1.42 30.15 -9.43
N PRO A 356 -2.37 29.22 -9.68
CA PRO A 356 -2.10 27.79 -9.74
C PRO A 356 -1.42 27.42 -11.04
N ARG A 357 -0.10 27.64 -11.08
CA ARG A 357 0.76 27.28 -12.20
C ARG A 357 1.34 25.89 -12.00
N ALA A 358 1.53 25.17 -13.11
CA ALA A 358 2.01 23.80 -13.12
C ALA A 358 3.37 23.59 -12.41
N ASP A 359 4.27 24.58 -12.44
CA ASP A 359 5.58 24.52 -11.78
C ASP A 359 5.48 24.44 -10.25
N LEU A 360 4.39 24.93 -9.68
CA LEU A 360 4.17 25.01 -8.23
C LEU A 360 3.20 23.93 -7.75
N THR A 361 2.14 23.71 -8.51
CA THR A 361 1.09 22.73 -8.16
C THR A 361 1.57 21.29 -8.35
N LEU A 362 2.36 20.98 -9.39
CA LEU A 362 2.77 19.60 -9.67
C LEU A 362 3.68 19.00 -8.59
N PRO A 363 4.75 19.66 -8.11
CA PRO A 363 5.57 19.10 -7.05
C PRO A 363 4.76 18.85 -5.76
N LEU A 364 3.87 19.77 -5.41
CA LEU A 364 2.99 19.65 -4.24
C LEU A 364 2.03 18.46 -4.38
N LEU A 365 1.33 18.36 -5.50
CA LEU A 365 0.37 17.27 -5.75
C LEU A 365 1.05 15.91 -5.89
N SER A 366 2.20 15.88 -6.57
CA SER A 366 2.98 14.65 -6.77
C SER A 366 3.52 14.15 -5.45
N SER A 367 4.07 15.03 -4.59
CA SER A 367 4.51 14.67 -3.24
C SER A 367 3.35 14.16 -2.38
N ALA A 368 2.22 14.87 -2.35
CA ALA A 368 1.05 14.49 -1.55
C ALA A 368 0.43 13.14 -1.97
N LEU A 369 0.39 12.85 -3.27
CA LEU A 369 -0.22 11.62 -3.79
C LEU A 369 0.77 10.47 -3.97
N PHE A 370 2.08 10.72 -3.93
CA PHE A 370 3.12 9.71 -4.17
C PHE A 370 2.95 8.49 -3.27
N LEU A 371 2.85 8.70 -1.95
CA LEU A 371 2.72 7.64 -0.96
C LEU A 371 1.52 6.74 -1.27
N VAL A 372 0.36 7.36 -1.53
CA VAL A 372 -0.89 6.64 -1.85
C VAL A 372 -0.74 5.83 -3.14
N ILE A 373 -0.19 6.44 -4.19
CA ILE A 373 0.02 5.79 -5.48
C ILE A 373 1.01 4.63 -5.35
N ALA A 374 2.09 4.79 -4.58
CA ALA A 374 3.09 3.75 -4.36
C ALA A 374 2.49 2.49 -3.74
N PHE A 375 1.65 2.62 -2.70
CA PHE A 375 0.96 1.49 -2.09
C PHE A 375 -0.10 0.87 -3.02
N ILE A 376 -0.82 1.69 -3.81
CA ILE A 376 -1.75 1.19 -4.82
C ILE A 376 -1.01 0.36 -5.86
N ILE A 377 0.15 0.79 -6.35
CA ILE A 377 0.98 0.04 -7.30
C ILE A 377 1.40 -1.30 -6.70
N ALA A 378 1.93 -1.31 -5.48
CA ALA A 378 2.37 -2.55 -4.84
C ALA A 378 1.22 -3.55 -4.64
N ALA A 379 0.02 -3.06 -4.30
CA ALA A 379 -1.18 -3.89 -4.15
C ALA A 379 -1.69 -4.39 -5.51
N LEU A 380 -1.66 -3.52 -6.52
CA LEU A 380 -2.06 -3.82 -7.89
C LEU A 380 -1.16 -4.89 -8.52
N VAL A 381 0.16 -4.78 -8.35
CA VAL A 381 1.12 -5.77 -8.83
C VAL A 381 0.78 -7.13 -8.23
N GLY A 382 0.58 -7.20 -6.92
CA GLY A 382 0.19 -8.44 -6.27
C GLY A 382 -1.14 -8.97 -6.81
N LEU A 383 -2.16 -8.11 -6.94
CA LEU A 383 -3.46 -8.48 -7.51
C LEU A 383 -3.29 -9.09 -8.91
N VAL A 384 -2.52 -8.48 -9.81
CA VAL A 384 -2.35 -8.95 -11.19
C VAL A 384 -1.48 -10.21 -11.26
N CYS A 385 -0.35 -10.24 -10.54
CA CYS A 385 0.60 -11.36 -10.56
C CYS A 385 0.03 -12.63 -9.92
N ARG A 386 -0.80 -12.49 -8.89
CA ARG A 386 -1.30 -13.61 -8.07
C ARG A 386 -2.77 -13.94 -8.29
N ARG A 387 -3.48 -13.18 -9.13
CA ARG A 387 -4.90 -13.44 -9.46
C ARG A 387 -5.15 -14.89 -9.86
N ASP A 388 -4.22 -15.44 -10.62
CA ASP A 388 -4.37 -16.72 -11.27
C ASP A 388 -3.56 -17.83 -10.55
N ASP A 389 -3.14 -17.61 -9.31
CA ASP A 389 -2.59 -18.65 -8.43
C ASP A 389 -3.74 -19.52 -7.89
N VAL A 390 -4.47 -20.15 -8.82
CA VAL A 390 -5.55 -21.09 -8.55
C VAL A 390 -5.02 -22.49 -8.78
N GLU A 391 -5.42 -23.42 -7.92
CA GLU A 391 -5.05 -24.83 -8.03
C GLU A 391 -5.45 -25.40 -9.41
N GLY A 392 -4.56 -26.17 -10.03
CA GLY A 392 -4.76 -26.73 -11.37
C GLY A 392 -4.52 -25.75 -12.54
N LEU A 393 -4.80 -24.45 -12.38
CA LEU A 393 -4.65 -23.48 -13.48
C LEU A 393 -3.19 -23.35 -13.96
N GLY A 394 -2.25 -23.34 -13.02
CA GLY A 394 -0.82 -23.33 -13.35
C GLY A 394 -0.40 -24.55 -14.17
N ALA A 395 -0.84 -25.74 -13.77
CA ALA A 395 -0.55 -27.00 -14.45
C ALA A 395 -1.19 -27.04 -15.86
N MET A 396 -2.44 -26.59 -16.00
CA MET A 396 -3.13 -26.49 -17.28
C MET A 396 -2.39 -25.57 -18.26
N LEU A 397 -1.94 -24.40 -17.78
CA LEU A 397 -1.19 -23.45 -18.61
C LEU A 397 0.21 -23.98 -18.96
N GLN A 398 0.84 -24.74 -18.08
CA GLN A 398 2.15 -25.35 -18.32
C GLN A 398 2.10 -26.55 -19.26
N ALA A 399 0.95 -27.21 -19.40
CA ALA A 399 0.73 -28.24 -20.42
C ALA A 399 0.70 -27.66 -21.84
N THR A 400 0.55 -26.34 -21.99
CA THR A 400 0.62 -25.68 -23.30
C THR A 400 2.07 -25.47 -23.74
N PRO A 401 2.35 -25.41 -25.07
CA PRO A 401 3.69 -25.11 -25.57
C PRO A 401 4.14 -23.65 -25.30
N ALA A 402 3.35 -22.84 -24.60
CA ALA A 402 3.65 -21.44 -24.35
C ALA A 402 4.95 -21.25 -23.55
N PRO A 403 5.80 -20.27 -23.91
CA PRO A 403 6.96 -19.93 -23.12
C PRO A 403 6.55 -19.28 -21.80
N THR A 404 7.32 -19.51 -20.73
CA THR A 404 7.01 -18.98 -19.39
C THR A 404 7.05 -17.46 -19.31
N TRP A 405 7.93 -16.82 -20.10
CA TRP A 405 8.03 -15.36 -20.13
C TRP A 405 6.75 -14.70 -20.68
N LEU A 406 5.96 -15.39 -21.52
CA LEU A 406 4.82 -14.81 -22.23
C LEU A 406 3.83 -14.17 -21.26
N ARG A 407 3.45 -14.95 -20.24
CA ARG A 407 2.46 -14.54 -19.25
C ARG A 407 3.01 -13.53 -18.27
N LEU A 408 4.28 -13.67 -17.87
CA LEU A 408 4.93 -12.67 -17.04
C LEU A 408 4.95 -11.32 -17.77
N PHE A 409 5.37 -11.29 -19.04
CA PHE A 409 5.45 -10.06 -19.81
C PHE A 409 4.08 -9.44 -20.10
N GLY A 410 3.05 -10.24 -20.33
CA GLY A 410 1.68 -9.72 -20.45
C GLY A 410 1.17 -9.08 -19.15
N ARG A 411 1.51 -9.67 -17.99
CA ARG A 411 1.21 -9.10 -16.67
C ARG A 411 2.02 -7.85 -16.37
N THR A 412 3.32 -7.84 -16.69
CA THR A 412 4.16 -6.65 -16.49
C THR A 412 3.69 -5.50 -17.38
N ALA A 413 3.35 -5.76 -18.64
CA ALA A 413 2.77 -4.74 -19.53
C ALA A 413 1.48 -4.13 -18.95
N CYS A 414 0.59 -4.97 -18.41
CA CYS A 414 -0.62 -4.50 -17.72
C CYS A 414 -0.30 -3.62 -16.50
N VAL A 415 0.64 -4.06 -15.66
CA VAL A 415 1.07 -3.33 -14.47
C VAL A 415 1.74 -2.00 -14.83
N LEU A 416 2.62 -1.97 -15.83
CA LEU A 416 3.29 -0.75 -16.28
C LEU A 416 2.29 0.24 -16.87
N LEU A 417 1.35 -0.22 -17.70
CA LEU A 417 0.28 0.64 -18.25
C LEU A 417 -0.59 1.23 -17.13
N ALA A 418 -1.01 0.41 -16.17
CA ALA A 418 -1.78 0.87 -15.03
C ALA A 418 -1.00 1.86 -14.16
N THR A 419 0.31 1.63 -13.98
CA THR A 419 1.21 2.55 -13.28
C THR A 419 1.31 3.89 -13.99
N LEU A 420 1.44 3.90 -15.33
CA LEU A 420 1.40 5.13 -16.13
C LEU A 420 0.09 5.88 -15.96
N THR A 421 -1.06 5.20 -15.96
CA THR A 421 -2.35 5.87 -15.73
C THR A 421 -2.48 6.48 -14.33
N LEU A 422 -1.91 5.85 -13.31
CA LEU A 422 -1.84 6.43 -11.95
C LEU A 422 -0.87 7.61 -11.89
N ALA A 423 0.27 7.50 -12.57
CA ALA A 423 1.26 8.57 -12.66
C ALA A 423 0.70 9.82 -13.35
N LEU A 424 -0.32 9.71 -14.22
CA LEU A 424 -0.96 10.88 -14.83
C LEU A 424 -1.90 11.64 -13.88
N VAL A 425 -2.37 11.04 -12.79
CA VAL A 425 -3.41 11.63 -11.92
C VAL A 425 -3.02 13.00 -11.36
N PRO A 426 -1.84 13.22 -10.74
CA PRO A 426 -1.45 14.54 -10.26
C PRO A 426 -1.38 15.60 -11.37
N GLY A 427 -0.96 15.19 -12.56
CA GLY A 427 -0.89 16.04 -13.74
C GLY A 427 -2.26 16.49 -14.23
N ILE A 428 -3.21 15.55 -14.35
CA ILE A 428 -4.60 15.87 -14.70
C ILE A 428 -5.23 16.76 -13.62
N ALA A 429 -4.98 16.47 -12.33
CA ALA A 429 -5.45 17.32 -11.24
C ALA A 429 -4.91 18.76 -11.37
N SER A 430 -3.61 18.92 -11.63
CA SER A 430 -3.01 20.24 -11.87
C SER A 430 -3.66 20.98 -13.04
N LEU A 431 -3.90 20.30 -14.16
CA LEU A 431 -4.56 20.93 -15.32
C LEU A 431 -5.98 21.36 -15.01
N LEU A 432 -6.74 20.57 -14.26
CA LEU A 432 -8.09 20.94 -13.83
C LEU A 432 -8.07 22.15 -12.90
N ILE A 433 -7.13 22.21 -11.95
CA ILE A 433 -6.99 23.36 -11.05
C ILE A 433 -6.66 24.62 -11.86
N SER A 434 -5.66 24.56 -12.75
CA SER A 434 -5.31 25.71 -13.61
C SER A 434 -6.48 26.10 -14.52
N ALA A 435 -7.20 25.15 -15.12
CA ALA A 435 -8.34 25.44 -15.99
C ALA A 435 -9.49 26.17 -15.26
N ILE A 436 -9.69 25.89 -13.97
CA ILE A 436 -10.77 26.48 -13.18
C ILE A 436 -10.36 27.83 -12.58
N ALA A 437 -9.13 27.92 -12.06
CA ALA A 437 -8.71 29.07 -11.24
C ALA A 437 -7.78 30.07 -11.95
N ALA A 438 -7.05 29.65 -12.99
CA ALA A 438 -6.22 30.53 -13.81
C ALA A 438 -6.03 29.95 -15.23
N PRO A 439 -7.05 30.05 -16.11
CA PRO A 439 -7.05 29.42 -17.42
C PRO A 439 -5.81 29.77 -18.28
N ASP A 440 -5.32 31.00 -18.14
CA ASP A 440 -4.13 31.49 -18.87
C ASP A 440 -2.82 30.80 -18.47
N SER A 441 -2.81 30.08 -17.34
CA SER A 441 -1.64 29.34 -16.84
C SER A 441 -1.59 27.87 -17.25
N LEU A 442 -2.49 27.43 -18.15
CA LEU A 442 -2.53 26.07 -18.66
C LEU A 442 -1.27 25.70 -19.44
N ALA A 443 -0.54 24.70 -18.95
CA ALA A 443 0.71 24.24 -19.55
C ALA A 443 0.73 22.71 -19.75
N PRO A 444 -0.10 22.14 -20.66
CA PRO A 444 -0.22 20.69 -20.84
C PRO A 444 1.10 20.01 -21.22
N GLY A 445 1.94 20.66 -22.04
CA GLY A 445 3.27 20.16 -22.38
C GLY A 445 4.19 20.07 -21.16
N PHE A 446 4.15 21.09 -20.28
CA PHE A 446 4.93 21.10 -19.04
C PHE A 446 4.51 19.97 -18.11
N VAL A 447 3.19 19.77 -17.94
CA VAL A 447 2.64 18.67 -17.15
C VAL A 447 3.10 17.31 -17.70
N LEU A 448 3.03 17.12 -19.01
CA LEU A 448 3.40 15.85 -19.64
C LEU A 448 4.89 15.54 -19.45
N VAL A 449 5.77 16.54 -19.60
CA VAL A 449 7.22 16.38 -19.35
C VAL A 449 7.49 16.01 -17.90
N TYR A 450 6.86 16.71 -16.94
CA TYR A 450 7.02 16.40 -15.52
C TYR A 450 6.55 14.97 -15.20
N GLN A 451 5.36 14.57 -15.67
CA GLN A 451 4.88 13.21 -15.41
C GLN A 451 5.72 12.14 -16.10
N ALA A 452 6.22 12.39 -17.31
CA ALA A 452 7.00 11.41 -18.05
C ALA A 452 8.43 11.22 -17.52
N LEU A 453 9.09 12.31 -17.09
CA LEU A 453 10.51 12.27 -16.71
C LEU A 453 10.77 12.31 -15.20
N VAL A 454 9.87 12.89 -14.41
CA VAL A 454 10.07 13.04 -12.96
C VAL A 454 9.26 11.99 -12.20
N PHE A 455 7.97 11.85 -12.51
CA PHE A 455 7.05 11.08 -11.68
C PHE A 455 6.84 9.63 -12.11
N ALA A 456 6.73 9.35 -13.42
CA ALA A 456 6.50 7.99 -13.92
C ALA A 456 7.70 7.04 -13.73
N PRO A 457 8.96 7.42 -14.02
CA PRO A 457 10.10 6.51 -13.90
C PRO A 457 10.26 5.84 -12.53
N PRO A 458 10.23 6.54 -11.38
CA PRO A 458 10.32 5.91 -10.06
C PRO A 458 9.12 5.01 -9.73
N LEU A 459 7.92 5.34 -10.19
CA LEU A 459 6.74 4.51 -9.98
C LEU A 459 6.82 3.22 -10.81
N LEU A 460 7.34 3.29 -12.05
CA LEU A 460 7.60 2.12 -12.88
C LEU A 460 8.69 1.23 -12.28
N GLU A 461 9.73 1.84 -11.69
CA GLU A 461 10.78 1.14 -10.95
C GLU A 461 10.22 0.38 -9.75
N LEU A 462 9.36 1.03 -8.94
CA LEU A 462 8.63 0.38 -7.86
C LEU A 462 7.76 -0.80 -8.36
N ALA A 463 7.06 -0.61 -9.48
CA ALA A 463 6.23 -1.65 -10.08
C ALA A 463 7.07 -2.85 -10.57
N ALA A 464 8.20 -2.61 -11.21
CA ALA A 464 9.11 -3.65 -11.68
C ALA A 464 9.77 -4.42 -10.52
N LEU A 465 10.17 -3.70 -9.47
CA LEU A 465 10.76 -4.30 -8.27
C LEU A 465 9.75 -5.18 -7.51
N THR A 466 8.50 -4.73 -7.39
CA THR A 466 7.43 -5.53 -6.79
C THR A 466 7.06 -6.74 -7.66
N VAL A 467 7.10 -6.64 -9.00
CA VAL A 467 6.96 -7.79 -9.90
C VAL A 467 8.08 -8.81 -9.64
N LEU A 468 9.33 -8.36 -9.52
CA LEU A 468 10.47 -9.22 -9.24
C LEU A 468 10.29 -9.96 -7.91
N LEU A 469 9.86 -9.28 -6.85
CA LEU A 469 9.55 -9.93 -5.57
C LEU A 469 8.46 -10.99 -5.70
N HIS A 470 7.40 -10.71 -6.46
CA HIS A 470 6.34 -11.68 -6.71
C HIS A 470 6.80 -12.86 -7.57
N ALA A 471 7.85 -12.72 -8.37
CA ALA A 471 8.48 -13.82 -9.09
C ALA A 471 9.41 -14.65 -8.18
N LEU A 472 10.16 -14.00 -7.28
CA LEU A 472 11.11 -14.66 -6.37
C LEU A 472 10.44 -15.43 -5.24
N ILE A 473 9.38 -14.87 -4.63
CA ILE A 473 8.77 -15.42 -3.41
C ILE A 473 7.62 -16.34 -3.78
N ARG A 474 7.80 -17.67 -3.70
CA ARG A 474 6.75 -18.61 -4.15
C ARG A 474 5.44 -18.52 -3.36
N ARG A 475 5.51 -18.36 -2.04
CA ARG A 475 4.33 -18.29 -1.18
C ARG A 475 3.61 -16.96 -1.38
N SER A 476 2.38 -17.00 -1.91
CA SER A 476 1.59 -15.81 -2.23
C SER A 476 1.47 -14.84 -1.05
N GLY A 477 1.15 -15.33 0.15
CA GLY A 477 1.05 -14.47 1.33
C GLY A 477 2.34 -13.76 1.73
N LEU A 478 3.49 -14.42 1.60
CA LEU A 478 4.78 -13.78 1.84
C LEU A 478 5.12 -12.78 0.73
N ALA A 479 4.79 -13.07 -0.53
CA ALA A 479 5.04 -12.15 -1.64
C ALA A 479 4.30 -10.81 -1.44
N TYR A 480 3.02 -10.86 -1.09
CA TYR A 480 2.24 -9.66 -0.76
C TYR A 480 2.83 -8.88 0.42
N ALA A 481 3.20 -9.59 1.49
CA ALA A 481 3.76 -8.96 2.68
C ALA A 481 5.12 -8.30 2.40
N THR A 482 6.03 -9.00 1.70
CA THR A 482 7.34 -8.46 1.36
C THR A 482 7.23 -7.32 0.36
N SER A 483 6.32 -7.37 -0.61
CA SER A 483 6.12 -6.23 -1.52
C SER A 483 5.60 -5.00 -0.80
N MET A 484 4.64 -5.17 0.11
CA MET A 484 4.13 -4.07 0.95
C MET A 484 5.22 -3.50 1.86
N LEU A 485 6.02 -4.37 2.50
CA LEU A 485 7.12 -3.97 3.38
C LEU A 485 8.25 -3.28 2.60
N LEU A 486 8.56 -3.75 1.39
CA LEU A 486 9.51 -3.07 0.51
C LEU A 486 8.99 -1.67 0.15
N THR A 487 7.75 -1.56 -0.32
CA THR A 487 7.14 -0.28 -0.67
C THR A 487 7.14 0.67 0.52
N PHE A 488 6.83 0.15 1.70
CA PHE A 488 6.98 0.87 2.97
C PHE A 488 8.40 1.44 3.10
N PHE A 489 9.45 0.62 3.06
CA PHE A 489 10.83 1.10 3.17
C PHE A 489 11.24 2.12 2.11
N LEU A 490 10.76 1.99 0.87
CA LEU A 490 11.06 2.94 -0.20
C LEU A 490 10.37 4.29 0.02
N VAL A 491 9.10 4.26 0.45
CA VAL A 491 8.39 5.47 0.87
C VAL A 491 9.08 6.11 2.07
N LEU A 492 9.54 5.30 3.04
CA LEU A 492 10.30 5.83 4.18
C LEU A 492 11.59 6.51 3.75
N ASN A 493 12.32 5.90 2.83
CA ASN A 493 13.53 6.48 2.29
C ASN A 493 13.24 7.82 1.60
N HIS A 494 12.12 7.93 0.89
CA HIS A 494 11.66 9.20 0.30
C HIS A 494 11.35 10.26 1.37
N GLU A 495 10.54 9.92 2.37
CA GLU A 495 10.08 10.85 3.41
C GLU A 495 11.22 11.34 4.32
N LEU A 496 12.17 10.46 4.63
CA LEU A 496 13.28 10.74 5.54
C LEU A 496 14.54 11.22 4.81
N GLY A 497 14.59 11.12 3.48
CA GLY A 497 15.75 11.51 2.67
C GLY A 497 17.02 10.71 2.98
N LEU A 498 16.91 9.42 3.31
CA LEU A 498 18.06 8.61 3.77
C LEU A 498 19.10 8.40 2.67
N VAL A 499 18.65 8.26 1.42
CA VAL A 499 19.50 8.12 0.23
C VAL A 499 19.41 9.39 -0.60
N SER A 500 20.51 10.13 -0.63
CA SER A 500 20.64 11.37 -1.41
C SER A 500 21.16 11.15 -2.83
N TYR A 501 21.92 10.07 -3.07
CA TYR A 501 22.50 9.80 -4.37
C TYR A 501 21.44 9.30 -5.39
N PRO A 502 21.17 10.04 -6.49
CA PRO A 502 20.02 9.78 -7.37
C PRO A 502 19.98 8.37 -7.98
N ALA A 503 21.12 7.78 -8.32
CA ALA A 503 21.17 6.44 -8.89
C ALA A 503 20.76 5.35 -7.89
N TYR A 504 20.97 5.58 -6.59
CA TYR A 504 20.61 4.65 -5.51
C TYR A 504 19.22 4.92 -4.93
N ALA A 505 18.60 6.04 -5.29
CA ALA A 505 17.29 6.45 -4.84
C ALA A 505 16.18 5.64 -5.57
N MET A 506 16.05 4.36 -5.22
CA MET A 506 15.07 3.43 -5.80
C MET A 506 13.64 3.85 -5.46
N GLY A 507 12.78 3.94 -6.46
CA GLY A 507 11.38 4.33 -6.30
C GLY A 507 11.17 5.79 -5.90
N ILE A 508 12.22 6.64 -5.88
CA ILE A 508 12.14 8.03 -5.44
C ILE A 508 12.15 8.97 -6.66
N PRO A 509 11.20 9.93 -6.74
CA PRO A 509 11.20 10.94 -7.78
C PRO A 509 12.37 11.91 -7.65
N ALA A 510 12.83 12.43 -8.79
CA ALA A 510 13.86 13.45 -8.82
C ALA A 510 13.34 14.76 -8.20
N HIS A 511 14.16 15.40 -7.37
CA HIS A 511 13.84 16.71 -6.81
C HIS A 511 14.22 17.77 -7.84
N VAL A 512 13.22 18.42 -8.42
CA VAL A 512 13.39 19.41 -9.48
C VAL A 512 12.88 20.76 -8.98
N ALA A 513 13.71 21.80 -9.09
CA ALA A 513 13.33 23.18 -8.87
C ALA A 513 13.30 23.90 -10.22
N LEU A 514 12.11 24.20 -10.72
CA LEU A 514 11.91 24.80 -12.04
C LEU A 514 11.82 26.32 -11.92
N SER A 515 12.61 27.03 -12.74
CA SER A 515 12.56 28.49 -12.88
C SER A 515 11.81 28.85 -14.15
N GLN A 516 11.01 29.93 -14.10
CA GLN A 516 10.29 30.42 -15.27
C GLN A 516 11.21 30.90 -16.40
N LEU A 517 12.41 31.39 -16.06
CA LEU A 517 13.34 31.93 -17.04
C LEU A 517 14.05 30.81 -17.82
N ALA A 518 14.42 29.73 -17.13
CA ALA A 518 15.18 28.63 -17.72
C ALA A 518 14.30 27.46 -18.21
N GLY A 519 13.07 27.34 -17.67
CA GLY A 519 12.16 26.25 -17.96
C GLY A 519 12.80 24.88 -17.72
N TRP A 520 12.64 23.99 -18.70
CA TRP A 520 13.17 22.62 -18.65
C TRP A 520 14.61 22.47 -19.14
N ALA A 521 15.18 23.49 -19.79
CA ALA A 521 16.46 23.36 -20.50
C ALA A 521 17.62 22.84 -19.62
N PRO A 522 17.81 23.31 -18.37
CA PRO A 522 18.88 22.79 -17.51
C PRO A 522 18.64 21.35 -17.05
N TRP A 523 17.38 20.93 -17.00
CA TRP A 523 16.97 19.67 -16.37
C TRP A 523 16.81 18.52 -17.38
N LEU A 524 16.52 18.80 -18.65
CA LEU A 524 16.23 17.77 -19.66
C LEU A 524 17.34 16.72 -19.83
N PRO A 525 18.64 17.10 -19.94
CA PRO A 525 19.71 16.10 -20.09
C PRO A 525 19.82 15.18 -18.86
N TYR A 526 19.81 15.76 -17.66
CA TYR A 526 19.87 15.03 -16.40
C TYR A 526 18.64 14.13 -16.18
N LEU A 527 17.43 14.65 -16.39
CA LEU A 527 16.20 13.88 -16.21
C LEU A 527 16.05 12.78 -17.27
N GLY A 528 16.47 13.04 -18.51
CA GLY A 528 16.48 12.04 -19.57
C GLY A 528 17.42 10.88 -19.26
N THR A 529 18.64 11.17 -18.80
CA THR A 529 19.62 10.15 -18.41
C THR A 529 19.18 9.39 -17.16
N LEU A 530 18.63 10.06 -16.14
CA LEU A 530 18.10 9.43 -14.95
C LEU A 530 16.87 8.55 -15.23
N ALA A 531 15.95 9.02 -16.07
CA ALA A 531 14.81 8.21 -16.50
C ALA A 531 15.28 6.99 -17.29
N GLY A 532 16.27 7.15 -18.18
CA GLY A 532 16.93 6.06 -18.88
C GLY A 532 17.54 5.02 -17.93
N TRP A 533 18.29 5.47 -16.92
CA TRP A 533 18.87 4.62 -15.87
C TRP A 533 17.80 3.80 -15.14
N LYS A 534 16.72 4.46 -14.68
CA LYS A 534 15.62 3.78 -13.97
C LYS A 534 14.89 2.77 -14.87
N LEU A 535 14.60 3.13 -16.13
CA LEU A 535 13.96 2.24 -17.09
C LEU A 535 14.85 1.05 -17.48
N ALA A 536 16.16 1.25 -17.59
CA ALA A 536 17.12 0.17 -17.77
C ALA A 536 17.10 -0.79 -16.56
N GLY A 537 17.04 -0.25 -15.34
CA GLY A 537 16.85 -1.02 -14.11
C GLY A 537 15.55 -1.84 -14.14
N CYS A 538 14.44 -1.26 -14.61
CA CYS A 538 13.18 -1.99 -14.83
C CYS A 538 13.35 -3.18 -15.78
N ALA A 539 14.03 -2.98 -16.91
CA ALA A 539 14.28 -4.03 -17.89
C ALA A 539 15.11 -5.18 -17.29
N VAL A 540 16.16 -4.86 -16.50
CA VAL A 540 16.94 -5.86 -15.77
C VAL A 540 16.06 -6.63 -14.79
N MET A 541 15.28 -5.96 -13.95
CA MET A 541 14.40 -6.61 -12.97
C MET A 541 13.37 -7.53 -13.61
N VAL A 542 12.75 -7.10 -14.72
CA VAL A 542 11.78 -7.91 -15.47
C VAL A 542 12.46 -9.09 -16.17
N GLY A 543 13.66 -8.89 -16.71
CA GLY A 543 14.50 -9.96 -17.28
C GLY A 543 14.84 -11.02 -16.25
N VAL A 544 15.33 -10.62 -15.07
CA VAL A 544 15.60 -11.52 -13.93
C VAL A 544 14.33 -12.24 -13.48
N ALA A 545 13.20 -11.53 -13.35
CA ALA A 545 11.93 -12.15 -12.97
C ALA A 545 11.50 -13.26 -13.95
N ALA A 546 11.65 -13.02 -15.25
CA ALA A 546 11.38 -14.02 -16.29
C ALA A 546 12.34 -15.21 -16.20
N LEU A 547 13.60 -14.92 -15.94
CA LEU A 547 14.64 -15.92 -15.75
C LEU A 547 14.54 -16.65 -14.43
N VAL A 548 13.75 -16.26 -13.45
CA VAL A 548 13.58 -17.00 -12.18
C VAL A 548 12.31 -17.86 -12.17
N LEU A 549 11.28 -17.50 -12.96
CA LEU A 549 9.99 -18.18 -12.96
C LEU A 549 10.12 -19.68 -13.33
N PRO A 550 9.71 -20.63 -12.47
CA PRO A 550 9.80 -22.06 -12.78
C PRO A 550 8.74 -22.51 -13.81
N ARG A 551 9.06 -23.54 -14.59
CA ARG A 551 8.09 -24.39 -15.30
C ARG A 551 7.76 -25.58 -14.39
N GLY A 552 6.54 -25.68 -13.91
CA GLY A 552 6.10 -26.85 -13.14
C GLY A 552 6.42 -26.82 -11.64
N PRO A 553 5.95 -27.85 -10.91
CA PRO A 553 6.31 -28.10 -9.51
C PRO A 553 7.76 -28.62 -9.34
N GLU A 554 8.41 -29.08 -10.41
CA GLU A 554 9.76 -29.63 -10.36
C GLU A 554 10.85 -28.55 -10.27
N ARG A 555 11.99 -28.92 -9.66
CA ARG A 555 13.21 -28.09 -9.70
C ARG A 555 13.70 -27.99 -11.14
N ARG A 556 14.04 -26.77 -11.55
CA ARG A 556 14.51 -26.46 -12.91
C ARG A 556 15.65 -27.36 -13.37
N ARG A 557 15.58 -27.77 -14.63
CA ARG A 557 16.75 -28.23 -15.38
C ARG A 557 17.47 -27.01 -15.96
N PHE A 558 18.80 -26.99 -15.96
CA PHE A 558 19.61 -25.90 -16.53
C PHE A 558 19.26 -25.57 -18.00
N ALA A 559 18.69 -26.52 -18.74
CA ALA A 559 18.23 -26.35 -20.10
C ALA A 559 17.06 -25.34 -20.25
N ASP A 560 16.20 -25.18 -19.23
CA ASP A 560 15.06 -24.26 -19.27
C ASP A 560 15.45 -22.77 -19.15
N VAL A 561 16.71 -22.49 -18.77
CA VAL A 561 17.26 -21.13 -18.61
C VAL A 561 17.60 -20.49 -19.96
N ARG A 562 17.77 -21.29 -21.03
CA ARG A 562 18.16 -20.83 -22.36
C ARG A 562 16.96 -20.38 -23.19
N GLN A 563 16.21 -19.40 -22.70
CA GLN A 563 15.18 -18.74 -23.50
C GLN A 563 15.73 -17.41 -24.05
N PRO A 564 15.74 -17.19 -25.37
CA PRO A 564 16.49 -16.08 -25.99
C PRO A 564 15.92 -14.70 -25.63
N LEU A 565 14.59 -14.59 -25.47
CA LEU A 565 13.90 -13.32 -25.24
C LEU A 565 14.15 -12.72 -23.85
N PRO A 566 14.02 -13.45 -22.72
CA PRO A 566 14.33 -12.91 -21.40
C PRO A 566 15.83 -12.62 -21.21
N LEU A 567 16.72 -13.42 -21.81
CA LEU A 567 18.16 -13.13 -21.85
C LEU A 567 18.46 -11.85 -22.64
N GLY A 568 17.79 -11.64 -23.78
CA GLY A 568 17.90 -10.42 -24.57
C GLY A 568 17.45 -9.17 -23.80
N VAL A 569 16.31 -9.25 -23.10
CA VAL A 569 15.81 -8.15 -22.24
C VAL A 569 16.79 -7.85 -21.09
N LEU A 570 17.34 -8.89 -20.45
CA LEU A 570 18.35 -8.72 -19.41
C LEU A 570 19.63 -8.07 -19.96
N ALA A 571 20.15 -8.55 -21.09
CA ALA A 571 21.37 -8.05 -21.70
C ALA A 571 21.22 -6.60 -22.18
N LEU A 572 20.13 -6.27 -22.87
CA LEU A 572 19.80 -4.91 -23.28
C LEU A 572 19.62 -3.99 -22.06
N GLY A 573 18.93 -4.47 -21.01
CA GLY A 573 18.80 -3.77 -19.74
C GLY A 573 20.15 -3.49 -19.09
N ALA A 574 21.04 -4.49 -19.02
CA ALA A 574 22.36 -4.33 -18.41
C ALA A 574 23.26 -3.38 -19.20
N LEU A 575 23.27 -3.48 -20.54
CA LEU A 575 24.04 -2.58 -21.40
C LEU A 575 23.53 -1.14 -21.33
N SER A 576 22.21 -0.95 -21.35
CA SER A 576 21.60 0.38 -21.19
C SER A 576 21.83 0.95 -19.79
N LEU A 577 21.85 0.11 -18.76
CA LEU A 577 22.17 0.51 -17.39
C LEU A 577 23.63 0.98 -17.30
N LEU A 578 24.58 0.24 -17.87
CA LEU A 578 25.98 0.66 -17.94
C LEU A 578 26.14 1.99 -18.69
N GLY A 579 25.55 2.12 -19.89
CA GLY A 579 25.66 3.33 -20.70
C GLY A 579 25.01 4.56 -20.05
N SER A 580 23.79 4.41 -19.52
CA SER A 580 23.11 5.49 -18.80
C SER A 580 23.79 5.83 -17.47
N GLY A 581 24.39 4.85 -16.80
CA GLY A 581 25.14 5.06 -15.56
C GLY A 581 26.39 5.90 -15.76
N VAL A 582 27.14 5.66 -16.84
CA VAL A 582 28.30 6.49 -17.21
C VAL A 582 27.85 7.92 -17.51
N ALA A 583 26.79 8.10 -18.32
CA ALA A 583 26.24 9.42 -18.61
C ALA A 583 25.73 10.14 -17.35
N LEU A 584 25.10 9.42 -16.43
CA LEU A 584 24.61 9.96 -15.17
C LEU A 584 25.78 10.36 -14.24
N HIS A 585 26.88 9.63 -14.27
CA HIS A 585 28.09 9.99 -13.54
C HIS A 585 28.66 11.33 -14.01
N HIS A 586 28.74 11.54 -15.33
CA HIS A 586 29.13 12.82 -15.92
C HIS A 586 28.23 13.98 -15.50
N HIS A 587 26.93 13.76 -15.25
CA HIS A 587 26.02 14.83 -14.81
C HIS A 587 26.07 15.11 -13.31
N LEU A 588 26.57 14.18 -12.50
CA LEU A 588 26.52 14.25 -11.03
C LEU A 588 27.88 14.55 -10.39
N VAL A 589 28.98 14.23 -11.06
CA VAL A 589 30.33 14.27 -10.50
C VAL A 589 31.25 15.21 -11.25
N GLU A 590 31.17 15.22 -12.59
CA GLU A 590 31.87 16.18 -13.45
C GLU A 590 31.03 17.45 -13.62
#